data_AF-A0A2E8U8T0-F1
#
_entry.id   AF-A0A2E8U8T0-F1
#
_cell.length_a   1.000
_cell.length_b   1.000
_cell.length_c   1.000
_cell.angle_alpha   90.00
_cell.angle_beta   90.00
_cell.angle_gamma   90.00
#
_symmetry.space_group_name_H-M   'P 1'
#
loop_
_entity.id
_entity.type
_entity.pdbx_description
1 polymer ?
#
loop_
_entity_poly.entity_id
_entity_poly.type
_entity_poly.pdbx_seq_one_letter_code
_entity_poly.pdbx_strand_id
1 'polypeptide(L)'
;RAKDLGGQVSITGLRSGERWQQSVSLENGIARAGVARLYARRKIESFRLNLSRLQEDLGYEEGRKQFREKIIETGLRYHLVTRYTSLVAVEKESSRPQDAPLEAWPVPTHLPAGWQLEKIWLEKPATESEAATGGFISAEKTSAQLENKRGANGKRLAERRGKLEEIKPNALQRQIASAQPLVAAHLPRTATPALLFMLTGLLLLITAVFLRRRVRAQW
;
A
#
# COMPACT_ATOMS: atom_id res chain seq x y z
N ARG A 1 40.73 -7.64 4.13
CA ARG A 1 41.37 -6.55 4.91
C ARG A 1 42.84 -6.53 4.49
N ALA A 2 43.45 -5.35 4.37
CA ALA A 2 44.83 -5.14 3.87
C ALA A 2 45.94 -5.63 4.81
N LYS A 3 45.73 -6.72 5.58
CA LYS A 3 46.72 -7.21 6.55
C LYS A 3 48.00 -7.72 5.88
N ASP A 4 47.93 -8.05 4.59
CA ASP A 4 49.02 -8.65 3.82
C ASP A 4 49.67 -7.67 2.82
N LEU A 5 49.26 -6.39 2.83
CA LEU A 5 49.89 -5.36 2.00
C LEU A 5 51.01 -4.71 2.82
N GLY A 6 52.26 -4.81 2.34
CA GLY A 6 53.40 -4.13 2.95
C GLY A 6 53.18 -2.61 3.07
N GLY A 7 53.93 -1.94 3.94
CA GLY A 7 53.76 -0.51 4.24
C GLY A 7 53.99 0.46 3.07
N GLN A 8 54.37 -0.04 1.89
CA GLN A 8 54.66 0.78 0.71
C GLN A 8 54.19 0.09 -0.57
N VAL A 9 53.69 0.89 -1.52
CA VAL A 9 53.36 0.47 -2.88
C VAL A 9 54.30 1.17 -3.85
N SER A 10 54.97 0.40 -4.72
CA SER A 10 55.78 0.95 -5.81
C SER A 10 54.97 0.95 -7.10
N ILE A 11 54.89 2.12 -7.74
CA ILE A 11 54.24 2.33 -9.03
C ILE A 11 55.35 2.54 -10.05
N THR A 12 55.40 1.69 -11.07
CA THR A 12 56.41 1.76 -12.14
C THR A 12 55.74 2.02 -13.49
N GLY A 13 56.47 2.63 -14.40
CA GLY A 13 56.01 2.89 -15.76
C GLY A 13 57.11 3.48 -16.64
N LEU A 14 56.73 3.89 -17.84
CA LEU A 14 57.59 4.65 -18.74
C LEU A 14 57.04 6.06 -18.88
N ARG A 15 57.90 7.07 -18.73
CA ARG A 15 57.56 8.48 -18.95
C ARG A 15 58.59 9.06 -19.92
N SER A 16 58.13 9.48 -21.10
CA SER A 16 59.00 10.02 -22.16
C SER A 16 60.15 9.09 -22.57
N GLY A 17 59.92 7.76 -22.53
CA GLY A 17 60.94 6.75 -22.85
C GLY A 17 61.86 6.35 -21.69
N GLU A 18 61.84 7.08 -20.58
CA GLU A 18 62.61 6.74 -19.38
C GLU A 18 61.78 5.91 -18.39
N ARG A 19 62.45 5.01 -17.65
CA ARG A 19 61.81 4.27 -16.56
C ARG A 19 61.50 5.24 -15.44
N TRP A 20 60.22 5.32 -15.09
CA TRP A 20 59.73 6.11 -13.98
C TRP A 20 59.23 5.18 -12.88
N GLN A 21 59.58 5.50 -11.63
CA GLN A 21 59.11 4.79 -10.45
C GLN A 21 58.76 5.79 -9.36
N GLN A 22 57.62 5.57 -8.70
CA GLN A 22 57.20 6.33 -7.53
C GLN A 22 56.72 5.39 -6.44
N SER A 23 57.24 5.56 -5.23
CA SER A 23 56.82 4.80 -4.07
C SER A 23 55.85 5.62 -3.22
N VAL A 24 54.74 5.01 -2.82
CA VAL A 24 53.71 5.62 -1.97
C VAL A 24 53.60 4.82 -0.67
N SER A 25 53.82 5.49 0.47
CA SER A 25 53.64 4.87 1.80
C SER A 25 52.15 4.72 2.13
N LEU A 26 51.79 3.57 2.69
CA LEU A 26 50.43 3.25 3.14
C LEU A 26 50.24 3.48 4.66
N GLU A 27 51.30 3.75 5.41
CA GLU A 27 51.28 3.82 6.88
C GLU A 27 50.35 4.92 7.42
N ASN A 28 50.22 6.03 6.69
CA ASN A 28 49.37 7.17 7.07
C ASN A 28 48.00 7.16 6.37
N GLY A 29 47.55 6.00 5.88
CA GLY A 29 46.23 5.86 5.26
C GLY A 29 45.10 6.04 6.27
N ILE A 30 44.52 7.24 6.35
CA ILE A 30 43.35 7.50 7.20
C ILE A 30 42.13 6.79 6.60
N ALA A 31 41.50 5.92 7.37
CA ALA A 31 40.22 5.31 7.00
C ALA A 31 39.12 6.37 6.94
N ARG A 32 38.88 6.93 5.76
CA ARG A 32 37.82 7.91 5.53
C ARG A 32 36.54 7.20 5.07
N ALA A 33 35.43 7.55 5.71
CA ALA A 33 34.11 7.07 5.32
C ALA A 33 33.88 7.32 3.81
N GLY A 34 33.51 6.26 3.07
CA GLY A 34 33.18 6.35 1.65
C GLY A 34 34.29 5.97 0.66
N VAL A 35 35.58 5.98 1.03
CA VAL A 35 36.66 5.58 0.10
C VAL A 35 36.49 4.13 -0.35
N ALA A 36 36.17 3.23 0.58
CA ALA A 36 35.86 1.83 0.26
C ALA A 36 34.66 1.69 -0.70
N ARG A 37 33.65 2.56 -0.55
CA ARG A 37 32.46 2.58 -1.41
C ARG A 37 32.79 3.09 -2.82
N LEU A 38 33.63 4.12 -2.94
CA LEU A 38 34.13 4.62 -4.23
C LEU A 38 34.96 3.55 -4.95
N TYR A 39 35.88 2.90 -4.23
CA TYR A 39 36.65 1.77 -4.75
C TYR A 39 35.72 0.65 -5.26
N ALA A 40 34.73 0.26 -4.46
CA ALA A 40 33.80 -0.80 -4.82
C ALA A 40 32.96 -0.47 -6.07
N ARG A 41 32.51 0.79 -6.21
CA ARG A 41 31.85 1.25 -7.44
C ARG A 41 32.78 1.16 -8.65
N ARG A 42 34.02 1.64 -8.53
CA ARG A 42 35.04 1.54 -9.60
C ARG A 42 35.33 0.08 -9.96
N LYS A 43 35.36 -0.82 -8.97
CA LYS A 43 35.56 -2.26 -9.17
C LYS A 43 34.41 -2.90 -9.94
N ILE A 44 33.16 -2.53 -9.64
CA ILE A 44 32.00 -2.97 -10.43
C ILE A 44 32.11 -2.53 -11.89
N GLU A 45 32.53 -1.28 -12.16
CA GLU A 45 32.77 -0.84 -13.54
C GLU A 45 33.86 -1.67 -14.24
N SER A 46 34.92 -2.05 -13.53
CA SER A 46 35.96 -2.91 -14.11
C SER A 46 35.43 -4.29 -14.52
N PHE A 47 34.42 -4.83 -13.82
CA PHE A 47 33.78 -6.08 -14.23
C PHE A 47 32.95 -5.90 -15.51
N ARG A 48 32.36 -4.72 -15.73
CA ARG A 48 31.61 -4.44 -16.98
C ARG A 48 32.52 -4.43 -18.19
N LEU A 49 33.69 -3.82 -18.05
CA LEU A 49 34.70 -3.82 -19.12
C LEU A 49 35.18 -5.22 -19.47
N ASN A 50 35.19 -6.13 -18.49
CA ASN A 50 35.62 -7.53 -18.67
C ASN A 50 34.48 -8.47 -19.10
N LEU A 51 33.23 -8.01 -19.26
CA LEU A 51 32.10 -8.87 -19.58
C LEU A 51 32.28 -9.56 -20.94
N SER A 52 32.70 -8.84 -21.97
CA SER A 52 32.91 -9.41 -23.30
C SER A 52 33.92 -10.56 -23.26
N ARG A 53 35.05 -10.36 -22.56
CA ARG A 53 36.06 -11.40 -22.36
C ARG A 53 35.51 -12.63 -21.64
N LEU A 54 34.73 -12.43 -20.58
CA LEU A 54 34.09 -13.54 -19.87
C LEU A 54 33.13 -14.33 -20.75
N GLN A 55 32.43 -13.66 -21.68
CA GLN A 55 31.53 -14.30 -22.63
C GLN A 55 32.29 -15.07 -23.72
N GLU A 56 33.46 -14.58 -24.14
CA GLU A 56 34.35 -15.29 -25.06
C GLU A 56 34.94 -16.55 -24.41
N ASP A 57 35.44 -16.43 -23.18
CA ASP A 57 36.14 -17.53 -22.49
C ASP A 57 35.18 -18.64 -22.00
N LEU A 58 33.97 -18.28 -21.54
CA LEU A 58 33.05 -19.20 -20.86
C LEU A 58 31.72 -19.42 -21.62
N GLY A 59 31.53 -18.73 -22.74
CA GLY A 59 30.24 -18.65 -23.41
C GLY A 59 29.30 -17.60 -22.81
N TYR A 60 28.24 -17.26 -23.56
CA TYR A 60 27.36 -16.12 -23.26
C TYR A 60 26.65 -16.24 -21.89
N GLU A 61 26.03 -17.39 -21.60
CA GLU A 61 25.25 -17.60 -20.37
C GLU A 61 26.14 -17.66 -19.12
N GLU A 62 27.18 -18.50 -19.14
CA GLU A 62 28.10 -18.67 -18.03
C GLU A 62 28.89 -17.38 -17.72
N GLY A 63 29.31 -16.65 -18.77
CA GLY A 63 29.94 -15.35 -18.63
C GLY A 63 29.05 -14.31 -17.95
N ARG A 64 27.75 -14.28 -18.31
CA ARG A 64 26.76 -13.40 -17.66
C ARG A 64 26.49 -13.79 -16.21
N LYS A 65 26.45 -15.09 -15.91
CA LYS A 65 26.27 -15.61 -14.54
C LYS A 65 27.44 -15.18 -13.66
N GLN A 66 28.68 -15.43 -14.10
CA GLN A 66 29.89 -15.01 -13.38
C GLN A 66 29.95 -13.49 -13.17
N PHE A 67 29.60 -12.73 -14.20
CA PHE A 67 29.53 -11.27 -14.10
C PHE A 67 28.51 -10.81 -13.04
N ARG A 68 27.32 -11.41 -13.01
CA ARG A 68 26.28 -11.13 -12.02
C ARG A 68 26.79 -11.45 -10.60
N GLU A 69 27.34 -12.64 -10.40
CA GLU A 69 27.84 -13.10 -9.09
C GLU A 69 28.91 -12.15 -8.53
N LYS A 70 29.88 -11.73 -9.36
CA LYS A 70 30.93 -10.77 -8.94
C LYS A 70 30.36 -9.42 -8.50
N ILE A 71 29.31 -8.95 -9.17
CA ILE A 71 28.64 -7.69 -8.79
C ILE A 71 27.84 -7.87 -7.51
N ILE A 72 27.10 -8.97 -7.36
CA ILE A 72 26.35 -9.26 -6.12
C ILE A 72 27.32 -9.36 -4.94
N GLU A 73 28.41 -10.11 -5.08
CA GLU A 73 29.41 -10.28 -4.03
C GLU A 73 30.01 -8.93 -3.61
N THR A 74 30.39 -8.10 -4.58
CA THR A 74 30.92 -6.75 -4.30
C THR A 74 29.86 -5.84 -3.69
N GLY A 75 28.63 -5.94 -4.18
CA GLY A 75 27.47 -5.19 -3.69
C GLY A 75 27.21 -5.48 -2.21
N LEU A 76 27.11 -6.75 -1.85
CA LEU A 76 26.88 -7.20 -0.48
C LEU A 76 28.05 -6.84 0.43
N ARG A 77 29.30 -7.09 0.00
CA ARG A 77 30.50 -6.83 0.80
C ARG A 77 30.66 -5.37 1.22
N TYR A 78 30.24 -4.43 0.36
CA TYR A 78 30.40 -2.99 0.59
C TYR A 78 29.08 -2.25 0.84
N HIS A 79 27.98 -2.99 1.08
CA HIS A 79 26.63 -2.45 1.29
C HIS A 79 26.22 -1.46 0.20
N LEU A 80 26.38 -1.87 -1.05
CA LEU A 80 26.01 -1.12 -2.25
C LEU A 80 24.71 -1.67 -2.84
N VAL A 81 23.81 -0.74 -3.16
CA VAL A 81 22.65 -0.99 -4.03
C VAL A 81 23.15 -0.99 -5.47
N THR A 82 22.95 -2.10 -6.16
CA THR A 82 23.39 -2.33 -7.54
C THR A 82 22.19 -2.75 -8.39
N ARG A 83 22.40 -3.01 -9.69
CA ARG A 83 21.35 -3.60 -10.54
C ARG A 83 20.86 -4.96 -10.02
N TYR A 84 21.68 -5.67 -9.23
CA TYR A 84 21.40 -7.02 -8.74
C TYR A 84 21.21 -7.08 -7.22
N THR A 85 21.17 -5.94 -6.53
CA THR A 85 20.99 -5.88 -5.07
C THR A 85 20.05 -4.74 -4.71
N SER A 86 19.06 -5.01 -3.87
CA SER A 86 18.10 -4.03 -3.35
C SER A 86 18.11 -4.01 -1.82
N LEU A 87 17.68 -2.90 -1.23
CA LEU A 87 17.40 -2.83 0.21
C LEU A 87 15.92 -3.16 0.41
N VAL A 88 15.65 -4.14 1.27
CA VAL A 88 14.29 -4.51 1.67
C VAL A 88 14.20 -4.29 3.16
N ALA A 89 13.26 -3.43 3.57
CA ALA A 89 12.94 -3.27 4.98
C ALA A 89 12.06 -4.46 5.38
N VAL A 90 12.52 -5.23 6.37
CA VAL A 90 11.76 -6.32 6.97
C VAL A 90 11.37 -5.89 8.38
N GLU A 91 10.07 -5.84 8.63
CA GLU A 91 9.54 -5.60 9.97
C GLU A 91 9.73 -6.87 10.81
N LYS A 92 10.30 -6.71 12.01
CA LYS A 92 10.60 -7.84 12.89
C LYS A 92 9.40 -8.22 13.76
N GLU A 93 8.56 -7.26 14.11
CA GLU A 93 7.43 -7.44 15.02
C GLU A 93 6.14 -7.28 14.23
N SER A 94 5.35 -8.35 14.14
CA SER A 94 4.02 -8.25 13.53
C SER A 94 3.10 -7.52 14.50
N SER A 95 2.54 -6.39 14.07
CA SER A 95 1.53 -5.64 14.85
C SER A 95 0.29 -6.46 15.19
N ARG A 96 0.04 -7.56 14.46
CA ARG A 96 -1.04 -8.50 14.71
C ARG A 96 -0.51 -9.95 14.74
N PRO A 97 -0.80 -10.74 15.77
CA PRO A 97 -0.56 -12.18 15.76
C PRO A 97 -1.34 -12.86 14.62
N GLN A 98 -0.72 -13.84 13.95
CA GLN A 98 -1.29 -14.45 12.74
C GLN A 98 -2.62 -15.17 13.00
N ASP A 99 -2.80 -15.71 14.21
CA ASP A 99 -3.99 -16.47 14.62
C ASP A 99 -5.05 -15.63 15.36
N ALA A 100 -4.85 -14.31 15.49
CA ALA A 100 -5.86 -13.46 16.12
C ALA A 100 -7.11 -13.37 15.21
N PRO A 101 -8.33 -13.46 15.76
CA PRO A 101 -9.57 -13.29 14.98
C PRO A 101 -9.69 -11.88 14.40
N LEU A 102 -10.29 -11.75 13.21
CA LEU A 102 -10.52 -10.46 12.54
C LEU A 102 -11.72 -9.77 13.19
N GLU A 103 -11.47 -8.64 13.85
CA GLU A 103 -12.55 -7.75 14.26
C GLU A 103 -12.94 -6.83 13.10
N ALA A 104 -14.23 -6.80 12.77
CA ALA A 104 -14.76 -5.88 11.79
C ALA A 104 -14.82 -4.48 12.41
N TRP A 105 -14.03 -3.55 11.89
CA TRP A 105 -14.08 -2.16 12.28
C TRP A 105 -14.92 -1.36 11.27
N PRO A 106 -16.03 -0.72 11.68
CA PRO A 106 -16.82 0.09 10.77
C PRO A 106 -16.00 1.32 10.35
N VAL A 107 -15.63 1.39 9.08
CA VAL A 107 -14.97 2.57 8.50
C VAL A 107 -16.04 3.61 8.15
N PRO A 108 -15.93 4.87 8.61
CA PRO A 108 -16.88 5.90 8.26
C PRO A 108 -16.95 6.12 6.74
N THR A 109 -18.15 6.04 6.18
CA THR A 109 -18.37 6.34 4.75
C THR A 109 -18.46 7.86 4.57
N HIS A 110 -17.38 8.48 4.09
CA HIS A 110 -17.39 9.88 3.68
C HIS A 110 -18.14 10.02 2.34
N LEU A 111 -19.45 10.17 2.39
CA LEU A 111 -20.28 10.42 1.21
C LEU A 111 -20.19 11.90 0.79
N PRO A 112 -20.20 12.21 -0.52
CA PRO A 112 -20.40 13.57 -0.99
C PRO A 112 -21.68 14.18 -0.42
N ALA A 113 -21.69 15.51 -0.26
CA ALA A 113 -22.84 16.21 0.29
C ALA A 113 -24.13 15.88 -0.49
N GLY A 114 -25.18 15.46 0.23
CA GLY A 114 -26.49 15.13 -0.33
C GLY A 114 -26.70 13.65 -0.72
N TRP A 115 -25.71 12.77 -0.56
CA TRP A 115 -25.85 11.34 -0.87
C TRP A 115 -26.37 10.53 0.32
N GLN A 116 -27.30 9.58 0.08
CA GLN A 116 -27.89 8.69 1.09
C GLN A 116 -27.64 7.22 0.70
N LEU A 117 -26.78 6.49 1.44
CA LEU A 117 -26.31 5.15 1.07
C LEU A 117 -27.44 4.10 0.95
N GLU A 118 -28.44 4.11 1.85
CA GLU A 118 -29.54 3.13 1.82
C GLU A 118 -30.26 3.08 0.47
N LYS A 119 -30.37 4.21 -0.24
CA LYS A 119 -31.08 4.29 -1.52
C LYS A 119 -30.27 3.79 -2.72
N ILE A 120 -28.96 3.63 -2.58
CA ILE A 120 -28.05 3.36 -3.70
C ILE A 120 -27.65 1.88 -3.75
N TRP A 121 -27.54 1.23 -2.60
CA TRP A 121 -26.87 -0.08 -2.49
C TRP A 121 -27.59 -1.14 -1.66
N LEU A 122 -28.63 -0.78 -0.90
CA LEU A 122 -29.35 -1.73 -0.04
C LEU A 122 -30.78 -1.93 -0.53
N GLU A 123 -30.95 -2.59 -1.69
CA GLU A 123 -32.17 -3.37 -1.87
C GLU A 123 -32.10 -4.53 -0.87
N LYS A 124 -32.76 -4.35 0.27
CA LYS A 124 -33.06 -5.47 1.18
C LYS A 124 -33.82 -6.51 0.34
N PRO A 125 -33.37 -7.76 0.20
CA PRO A 125 -34.25 -8.79 -0.34
C PRO A 125 -35.49 -8.81 0.56
N ALA A 126 -36.66 -8.71 -0.07
CA ALA A 126 -37.93 -8.79 0.62
C ALA A 126 -37.90 -10.05 1.48
N THR A 127 -37.88 -9.85 2.79
CA THR A 127 -38.00 -10.95 3.74
C THR A 127 -39.45 -11.38 3.64
N GLU A 128 -39.70 -12.43 2.87
CA GLU A 128 -41.00 -13.10 2.81
C GLU A 128 -41.43 -13.44 4.24
N SER A 129 -42.62 -12.94 4.57
CA SER A 129 -43.33 -13.17 5.81
C SER A 129 -43.67 -14.66 5.97
N GLU A 130 -43.23 -15.24 7.08
CA GLU A 130 -43.83 -16.35 7.84
C GLU A 130 -44.87 -17.25 7.12
N ALA A 131 -44.47 -18.50 6.83
CA ALA A 131 -45.25 -19.69 7.18
C ALA A 131 -44.47 -21.00 6.96
N ALA A 132 -44.35 -21.78 8.05
CA ALA A 132 -44.26 -23.25 8.10
C ALA A 132 -43.10 -23.98 7.38
N THR A 133 -42.18 -24.56 8.16
CA THR A 133 -42.10 -26.02 8.39
C THR A 133 -40.85 -26.37 9.22
N GLY A 134 -41.06 -27.06 10.36
CA GLY A 134 -40.14 -28.12 10.79
C GLY A 134 -39.24 -27.88 12.01
N GLY A 135 -39.82 -28.09 13.20
CA GLY A 135 -39.34 -29.17 14.08
C GLY A 135 -38.28 -28.88 15.15
N PHE A 136 -38.74 -28.94 16.42
CA PHE A 136 -38.10 -29.46 17.64
C PHE A 136 -36.77 -28.77 18.07
N ILE A 137 -36.66 -28.22 19.28
CA ILE A 137 -36.68 -28.94 20.57
C ILE A 137 -37.18 -28.04 21.71
N SER A 138 -38.15 -28.56 22.46
CA SER A 138 -38.73 -27.99 23.67
C SER A 138 -37.73 -28.01 24.82
N ALA A 139 -37.59 -26.88 25.51
CA ALA A 139 -37.15 -26.83 26.89
C ALA A 139 -38.23 -27.47 27.80
N GLU A 140 -37.83 -28.25 28.80
CA GLU A 140 -38.05 -27.94 30.22
C GLU A 140 -37.77 -29.15 31.12
N LYS A 141 -37.07 -28.85 32.21
CA LYS A 141 -37.04 -29.45 33.57
C LYS A 141 -35.60 -29.29 34.08
N THR A 142 -35.28 -28.80 35.27
CA THR A 142 -36.02 -28.36 36.45
C THR A 142 -34.97 -27.81 37.43
N SER A 143 -35.35 -26.80 38.23
CA SER A 143 -34.76 -26.35 39.53
C SER A 143 -33.29 -25.94 39.57
N ALA A 144 -32.89 -24.69 39.88
CA ALA A 144 -33.23 -23.89 41.07
C ALA A 144 -33.05 -24.65 42.40
N GLN A 145 -31.82 -25.05 42.75
CA GLN A 145 -31.38 -25.14 44.15
C GLN A 145 -29.87 -25.38 44.24
N LEU A 146 -29.10 -24.35 44.60
CA LEU A 146 -27.82 -24.41 45.33
C LEU A 146 -27.31 -22.97 45.53
N GLU A 147 -28.00 -22.23 46.40
CA GLU A 147 -27.30 -21.37 47.34
C GLU A 147 -26.28 -22.22 48.11
N ASN A 148 -25.00 -21.82 48.15
CA ASN A 148 -24.41 -21.28 49.38
C ASN A 148 -22.93 -20.87 49.22
N LYS A 149 -22.63 -19.67 49.72
CA LYS A 149 -21.45 -19.26 50.49
C LYS A 149 -20.05 -19.55 49.92
N ARG A 150 -19.38 -18.46 49.54
CA ARG A 150 -18.01 -18.06 49.98
C ARG A 150 -17.78 -16.63 49.47
N GLY A 151 -17.99 -15.61 50.32
CA GLY A 151 -16.93 -14.95 51.08
C GLY A 151 -16.55 -13.64 50.37
N ALA A 152 -17.11 -12.49 50.73
CA ALA A 152 -16.59 -11.63 51.80
C ALA A 152 -15.06 -11.43 51.74
N ASN A 153 -14.58 -10.59 50.81
CA ASN A 153 -13.48 -9.65 51.04
C ASN A 153 -13.29 -8.74 49.83
N GLY A 154 -13.32 -7.42 50.04
CA GLY A 154 -13.19 -6.44 48.97
C GLY A 154 -13.78 -5.06 49.26
N LYS A 155 -14.31 -4.81 50.47
CA LYS A 155 -14.47 -3.43 50.95
C LYS A 155 -13.12 -2.92 51.42
N ARG A 156 -12.41 -2.19 50.56
CA ARG A 156 -11.41 -1.15 50.87
C ARG A 156 -10.52 -0.94 49.64
N LEU A 157 -10.91 -0.02 48.76
CA LEU A 157 -10.05 0.88 47.97
C LEU A 157 -10.93 1.56 46.91
N ALA A 158 -11.72 2.56 47.29
CA ALA A 158 -12.28 3.55 46.34
C ALA A 158 -13.03 4.71 47.02
N GLU A 159 -13.28 4.66 48.33
CA GLU A 159 -13.65 5.84 49.11
C GLU A 159 -12.43 6.76 49.30
N ARG A 160 -12.02 7.44 48.22
CA ARG A 160 -11.24 8.70 48.22
C ARG A 160 -10.93 9.14 46.79
N ARG A 161 -11.98 9.54 46.07
CA ARG A 161 -11.88 10.62 45.07
C ARG A 161 -13.27 11.22 44.91
N GLY A 162 -13.62 12.03 45.90
CA GLY A 162 -14.74 12.94 45.76
C GLY A 162 -14.50 13.93 44.61
N LYS A 163 -15.63 14.34 44.03
CA LYS A 163 -15.82 15.54 43.21
C LYS A 163 -15.43 15.41 41.73
N LEU A 164 -16.30 14.77 40.95
CA LEU A 164 -16.64 15.24 39.61
C LEU A 164 -18.18 15.24 39.47
N GLU A 165 -18.65 16.30 38.85
CA GLU A 165 -20.03 16.77 38.85
C GLU A 165 -21.02 15.83 38.17
N GLU A 166 -22.20 15.80 38.76
CA GLU A 166 -23.41 15.12 38.29
C GLU A 166 -23.99 15.88 37.09
N ILE A 167 -23.69 15.45 35.86
CA ILE A 167 -24.38 15.93 34.66
C ILE A 167 -25.58 15.00 34.40
N LYS A 168 -26.77 15.44 34.83
CA LYS A 168 -28.04 14.84 34.41
C LYS A 168 -28.20 15.07 32.89
N PRO A 169 -28.43 14.04 32.06
CA PRO A 169 -28.80 14.29 30.67
C PRO A 169 -30.21 14.89 30.66
N ASN A 170 -30.26 16.19 30.35
CA ASN A 170 -31.49 16.94 30.15
C ASN A 170 -32.39 16.25 29.11
N ALA A 171 -33.67 16.18 29.48
CA ALA A 171 -34.79 15.69 28.68
C ALA A 171 -35.16 16.65 27.53
N LEU A 172 -34.19 17.02 26.70
CA LEU A 172 -34.35 17.94 25.57
C LEU A 172 -33.67 17.40 24.31
N GLN A 173 -33.97 16.15 23.91
CA GLN A 173 -33.68 15.70 22.54
C GLN A 173 -34.64 14.59 22.08
N ARG A 174 -35.93 14.67 22.48
CA ARG A 174 -37.00 13.80 21.95
C ARG A 174 -38.02 14.55 21.10
N GLN A 175 -37.77 15.81 20.79
CA GLN A 175 -38.69 16.65 19.99
C GLN A 175 -38.00 17.22 18.75
N ILE A 176 -37.53 16.34 17.86
CA ILE A 176 -37.59 16.60 16.41
C ILE A 176 -37.98 15.27 15.73
N ALA A 177 -39.07 14.69 16.20
CA ALA A 177 -39.84 13.67 15.49
C ALA A 177 -41.16 14.32 15.05
N SER A 178 -41.06 15.41 14.30
CA SER A 178 -42.18 15.96 13.53
C SER A 178 -41.94 15.59 12.07
N ALA A 179 -42.84 14.75 11.56
CA ALA A 179 -42.96 14.28 10.19
C ALA A 179 -42.50 15.33 9.16
N GLN A 180 -41.44 14.99 8.42
CA GLN A 180 -41.18 15.64 7.14
C GLN A 180 -41.89 14.81 6.06
N PRO A 181 -42.64 15.45 5.15
CA PRO A 181 -43.24 14.74 4.03
C PRO A 181 -42.12 14.12 3.18
N LEU A 182 -42.40 12.94 2.65
CA LEU A 182 -41.54 12.15 1.78
C LEU A 182 -41.03 13.00 0.60
N VAL A 183 -39.87 13.64 0.74
CA VAL A 183 -39.18 14.27 -0.38
C VAL A 183 -38.55 13.15 -1.18
N ALA A 184 -39.17 12.87 -2.32
CA ALA A 184 -38.77 11.89 -3.30
C ALA A 184 -37.26 11.96 -3.58
N ALA A 185 -36.63 10.79 -3.64
CA ALA A 185 -35.23 10.58 -3.95
C ALA A 185 -34.78 11.41 -5.17
N HIS A 186 -33.82 12.31 -4.96
CA HIS A 186 -33.17 13.04 -6.04
C HIS A 186 -31.71 12.60 -6.10
N LEU A 187 -31.40 11.62 -6.94
CA LEU A 187 -30.06 11.61 -7.52
C LEU A 187 -29.92 12.91 -8.32
N PRO A 188 -28.80 13.64 -8.26
CA PRO A 188 -28.61 14.76 -9.16
C PRO A 188 -28.74 14.25 -10.59
N ARG A 189 -29.72 14.79 -11.33
CA ARG A 189 -29.85 14.55 -12.77
C ARG A 189 -28.47 14.73 -13.40
N THR A 190 -28.04 13.76 -14.20
CA THR A 190 -26.79 13.84 -14.94
C THR A 190 -26.79 15.15 -15.75
N ALA A 191 -25.80 15.99 -15.50
CA ALA A 191 -25.77 17.39 -15.89
C ALA A 191 -25.40 17.64 -17.38
N THR A 192 -25.47 16.62 -18.24
CA THR A 192 -25.21 16.76 -19.67
C THR A 192 -26.51 16.57 -20.47
N PRO A 193 -27.03 17.60 -21.15
CA PRO A 193 -28.21 17.48 -22.01
C PRO A 193 -27.86 16.78 -23.33
N ALA A 194 -27.28 15.58 -23.27
CA ALA A 194 -26.80 14.82 -24.43
C ALA A 194 -27.92 14.49 -25.42
N LEU A 195 -29.14 14.24 -24.91
CA LEU A 195 -30.32 13.99 -25.74
C LEU A 195 -30.70 15.21 -26.58
N LEU A 196 -30.57 16.42 -26.02
CA LEU A 196 -30.85 17.66 -26.75
C LEU A 196 -29.85 17.82 -27.91
N PHE A 197 -28.56 17.61 -27.65
CA PHE A 197 -27.53 17.69 -28.70
C PHE A 197 -27.70 16.62 -29.78
N MET A 198 -28.07 15.38 -29.43
CA MET A 198 -28.38 14.33 -30.41
C MET A 198 -29.55 14.72 -31.32
N LEU A 199 -30.65 15.24 -30.75
CA LEU A 199 -31.82 15.65 -31.53
C LEU A 199 -31.48 16.82 -32.47
N THR A 200 -30.71 17.81 -32.00
CA THR A 200 -30.25 18.91 -32.85
C THR A 200 -29.35 18.43 -33.99
N GLY A 201 -28.45 17.47 -33.72
CA GLY A 201 -27.59 16.88 -34.74
C GLY A 201 -28.37 16.09 -35.79
N LEU A 202 -29.36 15.31 -35.37
CA LEU A 202 -30.23 14.55 -36.28
C LEU A 202 -31.04 15.47 -37.19
N LEU A 203 -31.58 16.57 -36.64
CA LEU A 203 -32.31 17.58 -37.43
C LEU A 203 -31.42 18.18 -38.52
N LEU A 204 -30.19 18.57 -38.19
CA LEU A 204 -29.25 19.11 -39.17
C LEU A 204 -28.92 18.10 -40.28
N LEU A 205 -28.77 16.83 -39.94
CA LEU A 205 -28.45 15.78 -40.90
C LEU A 205 -29.62 15.54 -41.88
N ILE A 206 -30.85 15.49 -41.38
CA ILE A 206 -32.06 15.38 -42.22
C ILE A 206 -32.17 16.58 -43.17
N THR A 207 -31.92 17.78 -42.64
CA THR A 207 -31.99 19.01 -43.43
C THR A 207 -30.92 19.02 -44.53
N ALA A 208 -29.68 18.61 -44.21
CA ALA A 208 -28.59 18.50 -45.19
C ALA A 208 -28.90 17.48 -46.31
N VAL A 209 -29.48 16.32 -45.96
CA VAL A 209 -29.91 15.32 -46.96
C VAL A 209 -31.00 15.89 -47.87
N PHE A 210 -31.94 16.67 -47.31
CA PHE A 210 -33.00 17.31 -48.08
C PHE A 210 -32.46 18.35 -49.07
N LEU A 211 -31.55 19.23 -48.64
CA LEU A 211 -30.89 20.18 -49.56
C LEU A 211 -30.08 19.45 -50.65
N ARG A 212 -29.34 18.39 -50.29
CA ARG A 212 -28.56 17.60 -51.25
C ARG A 212 -29.44 16.91 -52.30
N ARG A 213 -30.66 16.51 -51.93
CA ARG A 213 -31.64 15.92 -52.87
C ARG A 213 -32.26 16.99 -53.78
N ARG A 214 -32.56 18.18 -53.26
CA ARG A 214 -33.08 19.29 -54.07
C ARG A 214 -32.10 19.80 -55.11
N VAL A 215 -30.82 19.98 -54.75
CA VAL A 215 -29.78 20.44 -55.69
C VAL A 215 -29.60 19.45 -56.84
N ARG A 216 -29.69 18.13 -56.58
CA ARG A 216 -29.60 17.10 -57.63
C ARG A 216 -30.82 16.99 -58.53
N ALA A 217 -31.96 17.58 -58.16
CA ALA A 217 -33.17 17.55 -58.97
C ALA A 217 -33.30 18.79 -59.89
N GLN A 218 -32.39 19.77 -59.77
CA GLN A 218 -32.37 20.98 -60.60
C GLN A 218 -31.24 20.97 -61.65
N TRP A 219 -30.60 19.83 -61.86
CA TRP A 219 -29.63 19.55 -62.92
C TRP A 219 -30.11 18.37 -63.76
#